data_AF-A0A833JFS4-F1
#
_entry.id   AF-A0A833JFS4-F1
#
_cell.length_a   1.000
_cell.length_b   1.000
_cell.length_c   1.000
_cell.angle_alpha   90.00
_cell.angle_beta   90.00
_cell.angle_gamma   90.00
#
_symmetry.space_group_name_H-M   'P 1'
#
loop_
_entity.id
_entity.type
_entity.pdbx_description
1 polymer ?
#
loop_
_entity_poly.entity_id
_entity_poly.type
_entity_poly.pdbx_seq_one_letter_code
_entity_poly.pdbx_strand_id
1 'polypeptide(L)'
;MLPEIHNILEVFERMSLDNKAYLTFSNEENMQVCISYHKQTDQRNWSIWFSLNEEASRQTISVNHLQSVLKAFKVQEEFFIQELSGLLLLQAAFADEFIRQMTELFGKEKIQKSILATQNFMDELSIQMRKYIIEQDIENAAKSKNKKTFKIVK
;
A
#
# COMPACT_ATOMS: atom_id res chain seq x y z
N MET A 1 0.32 -25.06 -4.87
CA MET A 1 1.51 -24.32 -4.41
C MET A 1 0.99 -23.07 -3.73
N LEU A 2 1.36 -22.82 -2.48
CA LEU A 2 1.01 -21.56 -1.82
C LEU A 2 1.79 -20.42 -2.50
N PRO A 3 1.18 -19.25 -2.72
CA PRO A 3 1.90 -18.09 -3.22
C PRO A 3 3.00 -17.69 -2.22
N GLU A 4 4.15 -17.26 -2.72
CA GLU A 4 5.19 -16.71 -1.86
C GLU A 4 4.63 -15.51 -1.08
N ILE A 5 4.89 -15.46 0.24
CA ILE A 5 4.37 -14.42 1.13
C ILE A 5 4.68 -13.01 0.63
N HIS A 6 5.81 -12.83 -0.05
CA HIS A 6 6.18 -11.53 -0.61
C HIS A 6 5.18 -11.04 -1.65
N ASN A 7 4.74 -11.92 -2.56
CA ASN A 7 3.79 -11.56 -3.61
C ASN A 7 2.42 -11.17 -3.04
N ILE A 8 1.93 -11.91 -2.04
CA ILE A 8 0.62 -11.57 -1.44
C ILE A 8 0.70 -10.26 -0.65
N LEU A 9 1.83 -9.99 0.00
CA LEU A 9 2.04 -8.76 0.75
C LEU A 9 2.13 -7.53 -0.16
N GLU A 10 2.89 -7.61 -1.25
CA GLU A 10 2.94 -6.53 -2.25
C GLU A 10 1.57 -6.24 -2.85
N VAL A 11 0.83 -7.30 -3.21
CA VAL A 11 -0.54 -7.16 -3.70
C VAL A 11 -1.44 -6.52 -2.65
N PHE A 12 -1.33 -6.94 -1.39
CA PHE A 12 -2.11 -6.39 -0.29
C PHE A 12 -1.85 -4.90 -0.09
N GLU A 13 -0.59 -4.46 0.00
CA GLU A 13 -0.28 -3.04 0.20
C GLU A 13 -0.75 -2.16 -0.98
N ARG A 14 -0.67 -2.69 -2.20
CA ARG A 14 -1.06 -1.98 -3.42
C ARG A 14 -2.58 -1.91 -3.59
N MET A 15 -3.26 -3.04 -3.39
CA MET A 15 -4.65 -3.24 -3.80
C MET A 15 -5.65 -3.15 -2.65
N SER A 16 -5.20 -3.19 -1.39
CA SER A 16 -6.11 -3.00 -0.25
C SER A 16 -6.77 -1.63 -0.34
N LEU A 17 -8.11 -1.64 -0.29
CA LEU A 17 -8.95 -0.45 -0.21
C LEU A 17 -8.95 0.16 1.19
N ASP A 18 -8.60 -0.63 2.21
CA ASP A 18 -8.58 -0.19 3.59
C ASP A 18 -7.27 0.53 3.94
N ASN A 19 -7.39 1.68 4.61
CA ASN A 19 -6.23 2.41 5.14
C ASN A 19 -5.63 1.70 6.36
N LYS A 20 -6.37 0.80 6.99
CA LYS A 20 -5.97 0.05 8.17
C LYS A 20 -6.57 -1.36 8.12
N ALA A 21 -5.79 -2.37 8.47
CA ALA A 21 -6.30 -3.71 8.71
C ALA A 21 -5.76 -4.24 10.04
N TYR A 22 -6.55 -5.07 10.72
CA TYR A 22 -6.16 -5.68 11.98
C TYR A 22 -6.42 -7.18 11.91
N LEU A 23 -5.41 -7.94 12.30
CA LEU A 23 -5.41 -9.39 12.26
C LEU A 23 -4.95 -9.91 13.62
N THR A 24 -5.49 -11.05 14.02
CA THR A 24 -5.15 -11.69 15.28
C THR A 24 -4.96 -13.17 15.03
N PHE A 25 -3.85 -13.71 15.54
CA PHE A 25 -3.47 -15.10 15.40
C PHE A 25 -3.17 -15.69 16.77
N SER A 26 -3.45 -16.98 16.94
CA SER A 26 -2.82 -17.76 18.00
C SER A 26 -1.50 -18.30 17.45
N ASN A 27 -0.39 -18.03 18.15
CA ASN A 27 0.89 -18.62 17.78
C ASN A 27 0.99 -20.08 18.26
N GLU A 28 2.10 -20.75 17.92
CA GLU A 28 2.37 -22.14 18.31
C GLU A 28 2.39 -22.40 19.83
N GLU A 29 2.57 -21.35 20.64
CA GLU A 29 2.59 -21.42 22.10
C GLU A 29 1.25 -21.04 22.74
N ASN A 30 0.18 -20.95 21.94
CA ASN A 30 -1.16 -20.49 22.34
C ASN A 30 -1.18 -19.06 22.91
N MET A 31 -0.22 -18.23 22.51
CA MET A 31 -0.23 -16.79 22.79
C MET A 31 -0.89 -16.04 21.64
N GLN A 32 -1.67 -15.02 21.98
CA GLN A 32 -2.33 -14.17 21.00
C GLN A 32 -1.34 -13.14 20.44
N VAL A 33 -1.13 -13.19 19.12
CA VAL A 33 -0.32 -12.27 18.35
C VAL A 33 -1.25 -11.36 17.55
N CYS A 34 -1.03 -10.06 17.70
CA CYS A 34 -1.78 -9.02 17.04
C CYS A 34 -0.92 -8.43 15.93
N ILE A 35 -1.51 -8.24 14.75
CA ILE A 35 -0.86 -7.64 13.60
C ILE A 35 -1.77 -6.54 13.07
N SER A 36 -1.24 -5.34 12.90
CA SER A 36 -1.96 -4.25 12.24
C SER A 36 -1.22 -3.75 11.03
N TYR A 37 -1.93 -3.58 9.94
CA TYR A 37 -1.50 -2.82 8.79
C TYR A 37 -2.05 -1.39 8.87
N HIS A 38 -1.23 -0.41 8.53
CA HIS A 38 -1.55 1.00 8.38
C HIS A 38 -0.88 1.52 7.11
N LYS A 39 -1.68 1.97 6.14
CA LYS A 39 -1.15 2.53 4.90
C LYS A 39 -0.49 3.88 5.20
N GLN A 40 0.84 3.93 5.14
CA GLN A 40 1.66 5.11 5.42
C GLN A 40 2.62 5.40 4.25
N THR A 41 3.15 6.61 4.20
CA THR A 41 4.07 7.06 3.14
C THR A 41 5.51 6.54 3.33
N ASP A 42 5.89 6.15 4.54
CA ASP A 42 7.26 5.79 4.92
C ASP A 42 7.55 4.27 4.90
N GLN A 43 6.70 3.49 4.23
CA GLN A 43 6.80 2.03 4.03
C GLN A 43 6.78 1.17 5.30
N ARG A 44 6.73 1.76 6.51
CA ARG A 44 6.63 1.06 7.80
C ARG A 44 5.17 0.78 8.14
N ASN A 45 4.52 0.05 7.26
CA ASN A 45 3.07 -0.10 7.28
C ASN A 45 2.58 -1.18 8.26
N TRP A 46 3.46 -2.00 8.83
CA TRP A 46 3.06 -3.15 9.64
C TRP A 46 3.50 -2.98 11.09
N SER A 47 2.60 -3.22 12.03
CA SER A 47 2.94 -3.41 13.44
C SER A 47 2.55 -4.83 13.88
N ILE A 48 3.37 -5.45 14.71
CA ILE A 48 3.12 -6.78 15.29
C ILE A 48 3.52 -6.79 16.77
N TRP A 49 2.72 -7.43 17.61
CA TRP A 49 2.93 -7.51 19.06
C TRP A 49 2.21 -8.71 19.67
N PHE A 50 2.56 -9.06 20.91
CA PHE A 50 1.79 -9.98 21.73
C PHE A 50 0.68 -9.22 22.45
N SER A 51 -0.54 -9.75 22.42
CA SER A 51 -1.71 -9.12 23.08
C SER A 51 -1.52 -8.92 24.58
N LEU A 52 -0.72 -9.78 25.23
CA LEU A 52 -0.47 -9.74 26.68
C LEU A 52 0.47 -8.61 27.09
N ASN A 53 1.27 -8.07 26.18
CA ASN A 53 2.25 -7.03 26.48
C ASN A 53 2.61 -6.21 25.22
N GLU A 54 1.69 -5.34 24.81
CA GLU A 54 1.88 -4.51 23.61
C GLU A 54 3.10 -3.59 23.73
N GLU A 55 3.24 -2.85 24.84
CA GLU A 55 4.30 -1.84 24.99
C GLU A 55 5.71 -2.40 24.83
N ALA A 56 5.96 -3.59 25.38
CA ALA A 56 7.29 -4.21 25.33
C ALA A 56 7.54 -5.00 24.04
N SER A 57 6.50 -5.51 23.38
CA SER A 57 6.66 -6.42 22.23
C SER A 57 6.39 -5.79 20.88
N ARG A 58 5.76 -4.61 20.84
CA ARG A 58 5.35 -3.96 19.60
C ARG A 58 6.54 -3.57 18.74
N GLN A 59 6.54 -4.08 17.52
CA GLN A 59 7.51 -3.76 16.49
C GLN A 59 6.79 -3.20 15.28
N THR A 60 7.27 -2.08 14.74
CA THR A 60 6.77 -1.51 13.48
C THR A 60 7.82 -1.69 12.39
N ILE A 61 7.43 -2.37 11.32
CA ILE A 61 8.32 -2.90 10.30
C ILE A 61 7.76 -2.64 8.90
N SER A 62 8.65 -2.68 7.91
CA SER A 62 8.27 -2.69 6.51
C SER A 62 7.95 -4.11 6.05
N VAL A 63 7.30 -4.19 4.89
CA VAL A 63 6.93 -5.46 4.24
C VAL A 63 8.12 -6.42 4.08
N ASN A 64 9.31 -5.89 3.81
CA ASN A 64 10.54 -6.67 3.60
C ASN A 64 10.99 -7.47 4.83
N HIS A 65 10.60 -7.03 6.04
CA HIS A 65 10.97 -7.69 7.29
C HIS A 65 9.83 -8.49 7.90
N LEU A 66 8.61 -8.41 7.34
CA LEU A 66 7.44 -9.02 7.96
C LEU A 66 7.55 -10.54 8.06
N GLN A 67 8.09 -11.21 7.04
CA GLN A 67 8.26 -12.67 7.08
C GLN A 67 9.20 -13.13 8.20
N SER A 68 10.33 -12.44 8.41
CA SER A 68 11.26 -12.83 9.48
C SER A 68 10.65 -12.58 10.86
N VAL A 69 9.87 -11.52 11.02
CA VAL A 69 9.21 -11.21 12.29
C VAL A 69 8.04 -12.17 12.57
N LEU A 70 7.25 -12.57 11.57
CA LEU A 70 6.22 -13.61 11.72
C LEU A 70 6.81 -14.91 12.26
N LYS A 71 7.98 -15.32 11.75
CA LYS A 71 8.73 -16.49 12.26
C LYS A 71 9.18 -16.31 13.70
N ALA A 72 9.66 -15.11 14.06
CA ALA A 72 10.08 -14.81 15.44
C ALA A 72 8.90 -14.86 16.44
N PHE A 73 7.71 -14.44 16.01
CA PHE A 73 6.48 -14.53 16.80
C PHE A 73 5.80 -15.91 16.75
N LYS A 74 6.37 -16.87 16.01
CA LYS A 74 5.83 -18.22 15.78
C LYS A 74 4.41 -18.21 15.19
N VAL A 75 4.15 -17.27 14.29
CA VAL A 75 2.90 -17.24 13.51
C VAL A 75 3.08 -18.12 12.29
N GLN A 76 2.14 -19.03 12.05
CA GLN A 76 2.16 -19.89 10.87
C GLN A 76 1.90 -19.06 9.60
N GLU A 77 2.88 -19.08 8.70
CA GLU A 77 2.87 -18.29 7.46
C GLU A 77 1.65 -18.64 6.58
N GLU A 78 1.24 -19.90 6.54
CA GLU A 78 0.08 -20.35 5.75
C GLU A 78 -1.22 -19.71 6.21
N PHE A 79 -1.47 -19.64 7.53
CA PHE A 79 -2.66 -19.00 8.08
C PHE A 79 -2.64 -17.49 7.85
N PHE A 80 -1.48 -16.85 7.99
CA PHE A 80 -1.34 -15.44 7.70
C PHE A 80 -1.66 -15.12 6.23
N ILE A 81 -1.14 -15.91 5.29
CA ILE A 81 -1.43 -15.77 3.85
C ILE A 81 -2.92 -15.99 3.57
N GLN A 82 -3.54 -16.99 4.20
CA GLN A 82 -4.97 -17.27 4.04
C GLN A 82 -5.83 -16.09 4.50
N GLU A 83 -5.54 -15.51 5.66
CA GLU A 83 -6.29 -14.35 6.17
C GLU A 83 -6.14 -13.13 5.25
N LEU A 84 -4.93 -12.79 4.81
CA LEU A 84 -4.73 -11.68 3.87
C LEU A 84 -5.44 -11.90 2.54
N SER A 85 -5.38 -13.13 2.03
CA SER A 85 -6.09 -13.50 0.80
C SER A 85 -7.61 -13.39 0.98
N GLY A 86 -8.13 -13.80 2.13
CA GLY A 86 -9.53 -13.67 2.50
C GLY A 86 -10.00 -12.21 2.51
N LEU A 87 -9.21 -11.32 3.11
CA LEU A 87 -9.48 -9.88 3.10
C LEU A 87 -9.54 -9.31 1.68
N LEU A 88 -8.57 -9.64 0.82
CA LEU A 88 -8.54 -9.16 -0.56
C LEU A 88 -9.71 -9.69 -1.39
N LEU A 89 -10.07 -10.96 -1.22
CA LEU A 89 -11.22 -11.56 -1.90
C LEU A 89 -12.53 -10.93 -1.44
N LEU A 90 -12.66 -10.64 -0.15
CA LEU A 90 -13.84 -9.95 0.39
C LEU A 90 -13.96 -8.53 -0.20
N GLN A 91 -12.86 -7.78 -0.23
CA GLN A 91 -12.83 -6.45 -0.87
C GLN A 91 -13.19 -6.51 -2.35
N ALA A 92 -12.69 -7.51 -3.09
CA ALA A 92 -13.03 -7.73 -4.49
C ALA A 92 -14.53 -8.04 -4.67
N ALA A 93 -15.10 -8.91 -3.84
CA ALA A 93 -16.52 -9.24 -3.89
C ALA A 93 -17.41 -8.00 -3.62
N PHE A 94 -17.04 -7.16 -2.65
CA PHE A 94 -17.74 -5.90 -2.42
C PHE A 94 -17.61 -4.91 -3.58
N ALA A 95 -16.43 -4.82 -4.21
CA ALA A 95 -16.23 -3.96 -5.37
C ALA A 95 -17.09 -4.41 -6.56
N ASP A 96 -17.16 -5.72 -6.84
CA ASP A 96 -18.00 -6.28 -7.89
C ASP A 96 -19.48 -6.03 -7.63
N GLU A 97 -19.93 -6.24 -6.40
CA GLU A 97 -21.31 -6.00 -5.98
C GLU A 97 -21.67 -4.50 -6.08
N PHE A 98 -20.75 -3.62 -5.69
CA PHE A 98 -20.90 -2.17 -5.88
C PHE A 98 -21.03 -1.82 -7.37
N ILE A 99 -20.15 -2.35 -8.23
CA ILE A 99 -20.22 -2.11 -9.68
C ILE A 99 -21.55 -2.60 -10.25
N ARG A 100 -22.04 -3.76 -9.79
CA ARG A 100 -23.34 -4.31 -10.20
C ARG A 100 -24.49 -3.38 -9.81
N GLN A 101 -24.58 -3.00 -8.55
CA GLN A 101 -25.64 -2.10 -8.04
C GLN A 101 -25.61 -0.75 -8.74
N MET A 102 -24.42 -0.17 -8.93
CA MET A 102 -24.26 1.09 -9.63
C MET A 102 -24.60 0.96 -11.13
N THR A 103 -24.31 -0.20 -11.74
CA THR A 103 -24.70 -0.49 -13.12
C THR A 103 -26.22 -0.59 -13.27
N GLU A 104 -26.90 -1.21 -12.32
CA GLU A 104 -28.36 -1.31 -12.28
C GLU A 104 -29.02 0.07 -12.11
N LEU A 105 -28.46 0.93 -11.26
CA LEU A 105 -29.01 2.26 -10.98
C LEU A 105 -28.76 3.28 -12.10
N PHE A 106 -27.56 3.29 -12.68
CA PHE A 106 -27.12 4.35 -13.60
C PHE A 106 -27.00 3.91 -15.05
N GLY A 107 -27.13 2.61 -15.32
CA GLY A 107 -26.93 2.00 -16.63
C GLY A 107 -25.47 1.72 -16.95
N LYS A 108 -25.23 0.58 -17.62
CA LYS A 108 -23.89 0.03 -17.96
C LYS A 108 -22.95 1.04 -18.64
N GLU A 109 -23.48 1.91 -19.50
CA GLU A 109 -22.68 2.89 -20.23
C GLU A 109 -22.09 3.99 -19.34
N LYS A 110 -22.80 4.44 -18.29
CA LYS A 110 -22.31 5.49 -17.39
C LYS A 110 -21.22 4.97 -16.44
N ILE A 111 -21.36 3.74 -15.96
CA ILE A 111 -20.35 3.09 -15.10
C ILE A 111 -19.09 2.75 -15.88
N GLN A 112 -19.20 2.18 -17.09
CA GLN A 112 -18.04 1.97 -17.95
C GLN A 112 -17.32 3.27 -18.31
N LYS A 113 -18.07 4.34 -18.66
CA LYS A 113 -17.49 5.66 -18.91
C LYS A 113 -16.84 6.26 -17.66
N SER A 114 -17.37 6.04 -16.46
CA SER A 114 -16.77 6.50 -15.21
C SER A 114 -15.47 5.77 -14.88
N ILE A 115 -15.41 4.44 -15.06
CA ILE A 115 -14.18 3.65 -14.81
C ILE A 115 -13.07 4.05 -15.80
N LEU A 116 -13.42 4.20 -17.08
CA LEU A 116 -12.51 4.70 -18.12
C LEU A 116 -12.11 6.17 -17.90
N ALA A 117 -13.04 7.03 -17.48
CA ALA A 117 -12.76 8.43 -17.20
C ALA A 117 -11.84 8.61 -16.00
N THR A 118 -11.96 7.79 -14.95
CA THR A 118 -11.05 7.81 -13.80
C THR A 118 -9.65 7.34 -14.18
N GLN A 119 -9.53 6.31 -15.02
CA GLN A 119 -8.23 5.88 -15.54
C GLN A 119 -7.59 6.95 -16.44
N ASN A 120 -8.35 7.52 -17.38
CA ASN A 120 -7.88 8.57 -18.27
C ASN A 120 -7.51 9.86 -17.51
N PHE A 121 -8.28 10.24 -16.48
CA PHE A 121 -7.97 11.39 -15.63
C PHE A 121 -6.66 11.18 -14.85
N MET A 122 -6.41 9.98 -14.32
CA MET A 122 -5.17 9.66 -13.60
C MET A 122 -3.95 9.61 -14.54
N ASP A 123 -4.14 9.14 -15.77
CA ASP A 123 -3.10 9.15 -16.80
C ASP A 123 -2.79 10.58 -17.27
N GLU A 124 -3.82 11.40 -17.48
CA GLU A 124 -3.68 12.79 -17.89
C GLU A 124 -3.06 13.65 -16.78
N LEU A 125 -3.46 13.44 -15.52
CA LEU A 125 -2.81 14.04 -14.35
C LEU A 125 -1.33 13.64 -14.26
N SER A 126 -0.99 12.37 -14.51
CA SER A 126 0.40 11.90 -14.52
C SER A 126 1.22 12.51 -15.65
N ILE A 127 0.63 12.72 -16.83
CA ILE A 127 1.28 13.39 -17.97
C ILE A 127 1.51 14.87 -17.67
N GLN A 128 0.51 15.56 -17.11
CA GLN A 128 0.63 16.98 -16.76
C GLN A 128 1.64 17.21 -15.62
N MET A 129 1.69 16.34 -14.61
CA MET A 129 2.68 16.40 -13.54
C MET A 129 4.10 16.17 -14.06
N ARG A 130 4.32 15.25 -15.02
CA ARG A 130 5.64 15.07 -15.66
C ARG A 130 6.07 16.29 -16.47
N LYS A 131 5.15 16.92 -17.21
CA LYS A 131 5.44 18.15 -17.94
C LYS A 131 5.82 19.29 -17.00
N TYR A 132 5.08 19.45 -15.91
CA TYR A 132 5.36 20.47 -14.90
C TYR A 132 6.72 20.27 -14.22
N ILE A 133 7.11 19.02 -13.93
CA ILE A 133 8.44 18.69 -13.36
C ILE A 133 9.56 19.02 -14.37
N ILE A 134 9.38 18.68 -15.65
CA ILE A 134 10.37 18.98 -16.71
C ILE A 134 10.52 20.49 -16.90
N GLU A 135 9.41 21.24 -16.87
CA GLU A 135 9.41 22.71 -16.98
C GLU A 135 10.10 23.37 -15.77
N GLN A 136 9.86 22.87 -14.54
CA GLN A 136 10.58 23.32 -13.35
C GLN A 136 12.08 23.00 -13.40
N ASP A 137 12.48 21.83 -13.89
CA ASP A 137 13.89 21.46 -14.03
C ASP A 137 14.62 22.33 -15.07
N ILE A 138 13.94 22.73 -16.16
CA ILE A 138 14.48 23.67 -17.15
C ILE A 138 14.63 25.09 -16.56
N GLU A 139 13.64 25.58 -15.80
CA GLU A 139 13.75 26.88 -15.11
C GLU A 139 14.84 26.90 -14.04
N ASN A 140 15.00 25.81 -13.28
CA ASN A 140 16.03 25.67 -12.26
C ASN A 140 17.44 25.57 -12.86
N ALA A 141 17.59 24.88 -14.00
CA ALA A 141 18.85 24.84 -14.76
C ALA A 141 19.23 26.22 -15.35
N ALA A 142 18.24 27.02 -15.79
CA ALA A 142 18.45 28.38 -16.26
C ALA A 142 18.90 29.33 -15.13
N LYS A 143 18.32 29.21 -13.93
CA LYS A 143 18.71 29.99 -12.74
C LYS A 143 20.09 29.59 -12.18
N SER A 144 20.48 28.32 -12.31
CA SER A 144 21.79 27.80 -11.88
C SER A 144 22.97 28.33 -12.72
N LYS A 145 22.79 28.52 -14.03
CA LYS A 145 23.82 29.09 -14.92
C LYS A 145 24.17 30.55 -14.62
N ASN A 146 23.26 31.31 -14.01
CA ASN A 146 23.50 32.71 -13.63
C ASN A 146 24.25 32.92 -12.30
N LYS A 147 24.53 31.86 -11.53
CA LYS A 147 25.21 31.97 -10.21
C LYS A 147 26.72 31.68 -10.21
N LYS A 148 27.34 31.31 -11.34
CA LYS A 148 28.78 30.98 -11.42
C LYS A 148 29.64 32.08 -12.06
N THR A 149 29.54 33.32 -11.57
CA THR A 149 30.57 34.35 -11.80
C THR A 149 30.84 35.13 -10.53
N PHE A 150 31.56 34.51 -9.59
CA PHE A 150 32.30 35.26 -8.58
C PHE A 150 33.75 35.38 -9.06
N LYS A 151 34.14 36.60 -9.45
CA LYS A 151 35.53 36.97 -9.72
C LYS A 151 36.29 37.00 -8.39
N ILE A 152 37.32 36.18 -8.25
CA ILE A 152 38.38 36.42 -7.25
C ILE A 152 39.30 37.47 -7.86
N VAL A 153 39.37 38.64 -7.24
CA VAL A 153 40.33 39.70 -7.58
C VAL A 153 41.58 39.48 -6.73
N LYS A 154 42.75 39.43 -7.36
CA LYS A 154 44.04 39.65 -6.70
C LYS A 154 44.78 40.73 -7.49
#